data_AF-A0A351UWA6-F1
#
_entry.id   AF-A0A351UWA6-F1
#
_cell.length_a   1.000
_cell.length_b   1.000
_cell.length_c   1.000
_cell.angle_alpha   90.00
_cell.angle_beta   90.00
_cell.angle_gamma   90.00
#
_symmetry.space_group_name_H-M   'P 1'
#
loop_
_entity.id
_entity.type
_entity.pdbx_description
1 polymer ?
#
loop_
_entity_poly.entity_id
_entity_poly.type
_entity_poly.pdbx_seq_one_letter_code
_entity_poly.pdbx_strand_id
1 'polypeptide(L)' 'MAKVTFDYAKASAFVSDHEIESMKELAAAAKETLVSRKGAGNDFLGWID' A
#
# COMPACT_ATOMS: atom_id res chain seq x y z
N MET A 1 5.81 17.44 8.69
CA MET A 1 6.93 16.60 8.20
C MET A 1 6.69 15.18 8.65
N ALA A 2 6.77 14.20 7.75
CA ALA A 2 6.75 12.80 8.15
C ALA A 2 8.04 12.48 8.93
N LYS A 3 7.93 11.72 10.03
CA LYS A 3 9.11 11.29 10.82
C LYS A 3 9.98 10.29 10.04
N VAL A 4 9.41 9.64 9.04
CA VAL A 4 10.05 8.69 8.14
C VAL A 4 9.60 9.04 6.72
N THR A 5 10.53 9.01 5.77
CA THR A 5 10.26 9.30 4.34
C THR A 5 10.57 8.06 3.52
N PHE A 6 9.70 7.75 2.57
CA PHE A 6 9.95 6.72 1.55
C PHE A 6 10.35 7.42 0.25
N ASP A 7 11.58 7.21 -0.19
CA ASP A 7 12.11 7.70 -1.46
C ASP A 7 12.40 6.51 -2.36
N TYR A 8 11.68 6.43 -3.48
CA TYR A 8 11.84 5.37 -4.49
C TYR A 8 12.56 5.85 -5.74
N ALA A 9 13.18 7.04 -5.74
CA ALA A 9 13.78 7.63 -6.94
C ALA A 9 14.81 6.72 -7.63
N LYS A 10 15.55 5.88 -6.88
CA LYS A 10 16.50 4.93 -7.48
C LYS A 10 15.85 3.80 -8.27
N ALA A 11 14.56 3.53 -8.02
CA ALA A 11 13.80 2.51 -8.73
C ALA A 11 13.22 3.04 -10.06
N SER A 12 13.27 4.36 -10.33
CA SER A 12 12.69 4.95 -11.55
C SER A 12 13.34 4.46 -12.85
N ALA A 13 14.54 3.89 -12.77
CA ALA A 13 15.20 3.24 -13.91
C ALA A 13 14.59 1.88 -14.28
N PHE A 14 13.78 1.29 -13.39
CA PHE A 14 13.22 -0.05 -13.53
C PHE A 14 11.69 -0.07 -13.49
N VAL A 15 11.09 0.92 -12.84
CA VAL A 15 9.64 1.05 -12.70
C VAL A 15 9.23 2.45 -13.09
N SER A 16 8.34 2.53 -14.08
CA SER A 16 7.84 3.78 -14.63
C SER A 16 6.68 4.33 -13.81
N ASP A 17 6.45 5.65 -13.87
CA ASP A 17 5.36 6.30 -13.13
C ASP A 17 3.97 5.72 -13.46
N HIS A 18 3.72 5.36 -14.73
CA HIS A 18 2.44 4.78 -15.14
C HIS A 18 2.20 3.37 -14.57
N GLU A 19 3.26 2.63 -14.27
CA GLU A 19 3.16 1.31 -13.63
C GLU A 19 2.75 1.49 -12.16
N ILE A 20 3.33 2.47 -11.47
CA ILE A 20 2.93 2.85 -10.10
C ILE A 20 1.48 3.35 -10.07
N GLU A 21 1.07 4.19 -11.02
CA GLU A 21 -0.30 4.68 -11.08
C GLU A 21 -1.29 3.52 -11.31
N SER A 22 -0.92 2.53 -12.14
CA SER A 22 -1.74 1.34 -12.37
C SER A 22 -1.91 0.47 -11.12
N MET A 23 -0.94 0.48 -10.20
CA MET A 23 -1.01 -0.25 -8.92
C MET A 23 -1.89 0.42 -7.85
N LYS A 24 -2.27 1.69 -8.07
CA LYS A 24 -2.98 2.50 -7.08
C LYS A 24 -4.33 1.91 -6.66
N GLU A 25 -5.11 1.41 -7.62
CA GLU A 25 -6.42 0.82 -7.33
C GLU A 25 -6.28 -0.45 -6.47
N LEU A 26 -5.29 -1.29 -6.77
CA LEU A 26 -4.98 -2.50 -5.99
C LEU A 26 -4.57 -2.14 -4.57
N ALA A 27 -3.69 -1.16 -4.40
CA ALA A 27 -3.26 -0.69 -3.09
C ALA A 27 -4.42 -0.09 -2.27
N ALA A 28 -5.31 0.66 -2.92
CA ALA A 28 -6.51 1.22 -2.28
C ALA A 28 -7.48 0.12 -1.82
N ALA A 29 -7.76 -0.87 -2.67
CA ALA A 29 -8.63 -2.00 -2.34
C ALA A 29 -8.05 -2.85 -1.19
N ALA A 30 -6.74 -3.08 -1.19
CA ALA A 30 -6.04 -3.76 -0.10
C ALA A 30 -6.15 -2.98 1.21
N LYS A 31 -5.94 -1.66 1.18
CA LYS A 31 -6.13 -0.79 2.34
C LYS A 31 -7.56 -0.87 2.89
N GLU A 32 -8.57 -0.79 2.03
CA GLU A 32 -9.97 -0.90 2.45
C GLU A 32 -10.24 -2.25 3.12
N THR A 33 -9.76 -3.34 2.52
CA THR A 33 -9.93 -4.70 3.07
C THR A 33 -9.32 -4.82 4.47
N LEU A 34 -8.09 -4.33 4.64
CA LEU A 34 -7.38 -4.37 5.92
C LEU A 34 -8.03 -3.49 6.99
N VAL A 35 -8.31 -2.23 6.68
CA VAL A 35 -8.88 -1.27 7.65
C VAL A 35 -10.33 -1.62 8.00
N SER A 36 -11.10 -2.16 7.05
CA SER A 36 -12.46 -2.66 7.33
C SER A 36 -12.49 -4.00 8.05
N ARG A 37 -11.32 -4.62 8.31
CA ARG A 37 -11.16 -5.94 8.92
C ARG A 37 -11.99 -7.02 8.22
N LYS A 38 -11.92 -7.04 6.89
CA LYS A 38 -12.57 -8.03 6.04
C LYS A 38 -11.52 -8.83 5.28
N GLY A 39 -11.97 -9.88 4.58
CA GLY A 39 -11.10 -10.73 3.78
C GLY A 39 -10.43 -11.85 4.58
N ALA A 40 -9.50 -12.54 3.93
CA ALA A 40 -8.86 -13.71 4.51
C ALA A 40 -7.97 -13.34 5.71
N GLY A 41 -8.12 -14.07 6.82
CA GLY A 41 -7.33 -13.86 8.04
C GLY A 41 -7.67 -12.60 8.82
N ASN A 42 -8.88 -12.04 8.64
CA ASN A 42 -9.31 -10.83 9.34
C ASN A 42 -9.40 -10.98 10.87
N ASP A 43 -9.44 -12.21 11.38
CA ASP A 43 -9.35 -12.53 12.81
C ASP A 43 -8.01 -12.10 13.45
N PHE A 44 -6.96 -11.83 12.65
CA PHE A 44 -5.59 -11.56 13.12
C PHE A 44 -5.13 -10.11 12.89
N LEU A 45 -6.06 -9.16 12.71
CA LEU A 45 -5.77 -7.75 12.40
C LEU A 45 -5.69 -6.84 13.64
N GLY A 46 -5.29 -7.38 14.79
CA GLY A 46 -5.16 -6.63 16.05
C GLY A 46 -4.05 -5.58 16.06
N TRP A 47 -3.13 -5.63 15.10
CA TRP A 47 -1.98 -4.72 14.99
C TRP A 47 -2.25 -3.44 14.19
N ILE A 48 -3.42 -3.32 13.54
CA ILE A 48 -3.74 -2.22 12.62
C ILE A 48 -4.13 -0.93 13.34
N ASP A 49 -4.54 -1.02 14.61
CA ASP A 49 -5.02 0.10 15.42
C ASP A 49 -3.97 0.54 16.45
#